data_AF-A0A7X6WI33-F1
#
_entry.id   AF-A0A7X6WI33-F1
#
_cell.length_a   1.000
_cell.length_b   1.000
_cell.length_c   1.000
_cell.angle_alpha   90.00
_cell.angle_beta   90.00
_cell.angle_gamma   90.00
#
_symmetry.space_group_name_H-M   'P 1'
#
loop_
_entity.id
_entity.type
_entity.pdbx_description
1 polymer ?
#
loop_
_entity_poly.entity_id
_entity_poly.type
_entity_poly.pdbx_seq_one_letter_code
_entity_poly.pdbx_strand_id
1 'polypeptide(L)'
;MTETKEIKEKVTIKSVINHIGIPTLFVGLFLVFIVILGSFLGISMGTLVSDTIKRTGMNGILVLAMVPSIQSGTGPNFALPVGIVCGLFALVVSIEFGLMGSTLMIVAILFAIFLAIIVGYFYGRLLNAVKGSEMTIATYTGFSIVALMNLAWLMIPFQNPKMRWFMGDG
;
A
#
# COMPACT_ATOMS: atom_id res chain seq x y z
N MET A 1 -28.50 28.57 48.13
CA MET A 1 -27.75 27.33 48.44
C MET A 1 -28.00 26.38 47.27
N THR A 2 -27.37 26.63 46.12
CA THR A 2 -26.06 26.07 45.72
C THR A 2 -26.35 25.12 44.55
N GLU A 3 -26.20 25.69 43.36
CA GLU A 3 -25.60 25.04 42.19
C GLU A 3 -26.33 23.88 41.51
N THR A 4 -26.89 24.18 40.33
CA THR A 4 -26.23 23.78 39.06
C THR A 4 -25.64 22.37 38.98
N LYS A 5 -26.31 21.33 39.48
CA LYS A 5 -25.84 19.94 39.33
C LYS A 5 -26.30 19.33 38.00
N GLU A 6 -25.51 19.60 36.97
CA GLU A 6 -25.02 18.59 36.03
C GLU A 6 -26.05 17.80 35.18
N ILE A 7 -26.99 18.50 34.56
CA ILE A 7 -27.88 17.91 33.52
C ILE A 7 -27.12 17.70 32.17
N LYS A 8 -25.78 17.77 32.13
CA LYS A 8 -25.03 17.77 30.85
C LYS A 8 -23.74 16.97 30.79
N GLU A 9 -23.50 16.04 31.73
CA GLU A 9 -22.20 15.34 31.78
C GLU A 9 -22.31 13.83 32.03
N LYS A 10 -23.06 13.11 31.19
CA LYS A 10 -22.86 11.66 31.00
C LYS A 10 -23.05 11.27 29.53
N VAL A 11 -22.27 11.87 28.64
CA VAL A 11 -21.98 11.20 27.36
C VAL A 11 -21.27 9.89 27.73
N THR A 12 -22.04 8.82 27.67
CA THR A 12 -21.73 7.54 28.29
C THR A 12 -20.55 6.91 27.57
N ILE A 13 -19.36 6.99 28.18
CA ILE A 13 -18.11 6.37 27.73
C ILE A 13 -18.34 4.88 27.37
N LYS A 14 -19.23 4.19 28.10
CA LYS A 14 -19.65 2.80 27.82
C LYS A 14 -20.32 2.59 26.46
N SER A 15 -21.05 3.57 25.93
CA SER A 15 -21.78 3.45 24.65
C SER A 15 -20.83 3.61 23.46
N VAL A 16 -19.85 4.51 23.57
CA VAL A 16 -18.79 4.72 22.57
C VAL A 16 -17.87 3.50 22.48
N ILE A 17 -17.50 2.91 23.62
CA ILE A 17 -16.65 1.71 23.68
C ILE A 17 -17.33 0.48 23.04
N ASN A 18 -18.64 0.32 23.25
CA ASN A 18 -19.36 -0.84 22.72
C ASN A 18 -19.57 -0.77 21.19
N HIS A 19 -19.53 0.43 20.61
CA HIS A 19 -19.78 0.65 19.18
C HIS A 19 -18.50 0.66 18.32
N ILE A 20 -17.36 1.02 18.93
CA ILE A 20 -16.06 1.19 18.25
C ILE A 20 -15.23 -0.11 18.26
N GLY A 21 -15.58 -1.06 19.12
CA GLY A 21 -14.83 -2.30 19.29
C GLY A 21 -13.55 -2.07 20.08
N ILE A 22 -13.28 -2.99 21.01
CA ILE A 22 -12.06 -2.98 21.84
C ILE A 22 -10.77 -2.82 20.99
N PRO A 23 -10.60 -3.50 19.83
CA PRO A 23 -9.39 -3.37 19.02
C PRO A 23 -9.11 -1.94 18.53
N THR A 24 -10.13 -1.25 18.04
CA THR A 24 -9.98 0.12 17.51
C THR A 24 -9.60 1.11 18.60
N LEU A 25 -10.10 0.90 19.82
CA LEU A 25 -9.74 1.72 20.98
C LEU A 25 -8.27 1.53 21.35
N PHE A 26 -7.79 0.29 21.37
CA PHE A 26 -6.37 0.00 21.60
C PHE A 26 -5.48 0.65 20.53
N VAL A 27 -5.87 0.58 19.25
CA VAL A 27 -5.13 1.25 18.16
C VAL A 27 -5.12 2.77 18.33
N GLY A 28 -6.25 3.37 18.70
CA GLY A 28 -6.35 4.80 18.97
C GLY A 28 -5.47 5.25 20.13
N LEU A 29 -5.49 4.50 21.24
CA LEU A 29 -4.64 4.77 22.41
C LEU A 29 -3.16 4.62 22.06
N PHE A 30 -2.80 3.58 21.31
CA PHE A 30 -1.44 3.35 20.85
C PHE A 30 -0.95 4.47 19.94
N LEU A 31 -1.82 5.00 19.07
CA LEU A 31 -1.51 6.15 18.23
C LEU A 31 -1.23 7.41 19.07
N VAL A 32 -2.06 7.70 20.08
CA VAL A 32 -1.82 8.84 20.98
C VAL A 32 -0.51 8.67 21.74
N PHE A 33 -0.21 7.45 22.22
CA PHE A 33 1.04 7.14 22.89
C PHE A 33 2.27 7.38 21.99
N ILE A 34 2.20 6.97 20.71
CA ILE A 34 3.27 7.24 19.73
C ILE A 34 3.43 8.74 19.46
N VAL A 35 2.34 9.51 19.37
CA VAL A 35 2.41 10.96 19.14
C VAL A 35 3.08 11.67 20.32
N ILE A 36 2.78 11.25 21.55
CA ILE A 36 3.43 11.77 22.76
C ILE A 36 4.93 11.44 22.74
N LEU A 37 5.30 10.18 22.47
CA LEU A 37 6.70 9.78 22.33
C LEU A 37 7.41 10.56 21.21
N GLY A 38 6.78 10.74 20.05
CA GLY A 38 7.32 11.53 18.95
C GLY A 38 7.61 12.99 19.34
N SER A 39 6.80 13.57 20.23
CA SER A 39 7.03 14.89 20.82
C SER A 39 8.32 14.91 21.65
N PHE A 40 8.52 13.89 22.49
CA PHE A 40 9.72 13.75 23.32
C PHE A 40 10.99 13.51 22.48
N LEU A 41 10.87 12.86 21.32
CA LEU A 41 11.95 12.62 20.37
C LEU A 41 12.28 13.85 19.49
N GLY A 42 11.58 14.98 19.67
CA GLY A 42 11.83 16.21 18.90
C GLY A 42 11.36 16.14 17.45
N ILE A 43 10.52 15.17 17.10
CA ILE A 43 9.95 15.05 15.74
C ILE A 43 8.89 16.14 15.57
N SER A 44 8.96 16.88 14.47
CA SER A 44 8.00 17.94 14.21
C SER A 44 6.58 17.37 14.10
N MET A 45 5.64 17.97 14.83
CA MET A 45 4.21 17.59 14.77
C MET A 45 3.65 17.69 13.35
N GLY A 46 4.13 18.68 12.59
CA GLY A 46 3.76 18.84 11.18
C GLY A 46 4.19 17.64 10.32
N THR A 47 5.39 17.12 10.53
CA THR A 47 5.89 15.93 9.81
C THR A 47 5.08 14.69 10.19
N LEU A 48 4.79 14.50 11.48
CA LEU A 48 4.06 13.33 11.98
C LEU A 48 2.63 13.26 11.44
N VAL A 49 1.93 14.41 11.43
CA VAL A 49 0.60 14.53 10.84
C VAL A 49 0.66 14.36 9.32
N SER A 50 1.62 14.99 8.64
CA SER A 50 1.80 14.86 7.19
C SER A 50 2.04 13.41 6.77
N ASP A 51 2.90 12.68 7.48
CA ASP A 51 3.20 11.28 7.20
C ASP A 51 2.00 10.38 7.46
N THR A 52 1.23 10.66 8.51
CA THR A 52 -0.03 9.96 8.80
C THR A 52 -1.04 10.15 7.67
N ILE A 53 -1.21 11.39 7.20
CA ILE A 53 -2.13 11.71 6.09
C ILE A 53 -1.67 11.04 4.79
N LYS A 54 -0.39 11.15 4.43
CA LYS A 54 0.18 10.51 3.23
C LYS A 54 -0.02 9.00 3.25
N ARG A 55 0.25 8.35 4.38
CA ARG A 55 0.07 6.91 4.56
C ARG A 55 -1.39 6.49 4.48
N THR A 56 -2.28 7.29 5.07
CA THR A 56 -3.73 7.06 4.99
C THR A 56 -4.24 7.19 3.56
N GLY A 57 -3.76 8.20 2.82
CA GLY A 57 -4.08 8.38 1.40
C GLY A 57 -3.60 7.21 0.54
N MET A 58 -2.34 6.80 0.69
CA MET A 58 -1.76 5.67 -0.05
C MET A 58 -2.51 4.37 0.23
N ASN A 59 -2.74 4.04 1.51
CA ASN A 59 -3.47 2.83 1.88
C ASN A 59 -4.94 2.88 1.42
N GLY A 60 -5.58 4.05 1.44
CA GLY A 60 -6.93 4.23 0.91
C GLY A 60 -7.02 3.88 -0.58
N ILE A 61 -6.07 4.35 -1.39
CA ILE A 61 -6.01 4.02 -2.82
C ILE A 61 -5.80 2.52 -3.03
N LEU A 62 -4.90 1.90 -2.25
CA LEU A 62 -4.66 0.45 -2.31
C LEU A 62 -5.92 -0.35 -1.96
N VAL A 63 -6.69 0.08 -0.97
CA VAL A 63 -7.98 -0.56 -0.62
C VAL A 63 -9.00 -0.41 -1.73
N LEU A 64 -9.09 0.76 -2.37
CA LEU A 64 -9.97 0.96 -3.53
C LEU A 64 -9.59 0.06 -4.71
N ALA A 65 -8.29 -0.11 -4.96
CA ALA A 65 -7.80 -1.03 -5.98
C ALA A 65 -8.15 -2.51 -5.71
N MET A 66 -8.40 -2.88 -4.45
CA MET A 66 -8.83 -4.23 -4.08
C MET A 66 -10.31 -4.52 -4.34
N VAL A 67 -11.17 -3.50 -4.42
CA VAL A 67 -12.62 -3.67 -4.62
C VAL A 67 -12.97 -4.58 -5.82
N PRO A 68 -12.42 -4.37 -7.03
CA PRO A 68 -12.69 -5.26 -8.17
C PRO A 68 -12.20 -6.71 -7.93
N SER A 69 -11.07 -6.88 -7.25
CA SER A 69 -10.55 -8.22 -6.93
C SER A 69 -11.48 -8.96 -5.96
N ILE A 70 -12.01 -8.27 -4.95
CA ILE A 70 -12.94 -8.84 -3.97
C ILE A 70 -14.27 -9.20 -4.65
N GLN A 71 -14.78 -8.33 -5.53
CA GLN A 71 -16.00 -8.60 -6.29
C GLN A 71 -15.87 -9.80 -7.24
N SER A 72 -14.68 -10.08 -7.75
CA SER A 72 -14.42 -11.26 -8.59
C SER A 72 -14.37 -12.59 -7.80
N GLY A 73 -14.58 -12.55 -6.48
CA GLY A 73 -14.57 -13.73 -5.61
C GLY A 73 -13.19 -14.10 -5.09
N THR A 74 -12.15 -13.32 -5.41
CA THR A 74 -10.80 -13.49 -4.85
C THR A 74 -10.69 -12.80 -3.50
N GLY A 75 -9.81 -13.29 -2.64
CA GLY A 75 -9.58 -12.71 -1.32
C GLY A 75 -8.86 -11.34 -1.36
N PRO A 76 -8.95 -10.57 -0.26
CA PRO A 76 -8.33 -9.26 -0.18
C PRO A 76 -6.81 -9.36 -0.27
N ASN A 77 -6.18 -8.39 -0.94
CA ASN A 77 -4.74 -8.28 -1.19
C ASN A 77 -4.13 -9.23 -2.24
N PHE A 78 -4.88 -10.13 -2.89
CA PHE A 78 -4.28 -11.08 -3.85
C PHE A 78 -3.77 -10.42 -5.13
N ALA A 79 -4.36 -9.30 -5.54
CA ALA A 79 -3.96 -8.57 -6.74
C ALA A 79 -2.88 -7.51 -6.46
N LEU A 80 -2.73 -7.06 -5.20
CA LEU A 80 -1.82 -5.97 -4.84
C LEU A 80 -0.35 -6.22 -5.17
N PRO A 81 0.29 -7.32 -4.75
CA PRO A 81 1.72 -7.50 -4.97
C PRO A 81 2.05 -7.56 -6.46
N VAL A 82 1.21 -8.25 -7.25
CA VAL A 82 1.35 -8.35 -8.70
C VAL A 82 1.24 -6.98 -9.37
N GLY A 83 0.23 -6.19 -8.99
CA GLY A 83 0.00 -4.85 -9.53
C GLY A 83 1.11 -3.85 -9.18
N ILE A 84 1.58 -3.86 -7.93
CA ILE A 84 2.66 -2.99 -7.46
C ILE A 84 3.96 -3.29 -8.23
N VAL A 85 4.30 -4.57 -8.42
CA VAL A 85 5.49 -4.97 -9.17
C VAL A 85 5.40 -4.54 -10.63
N CYS A 86 4.24 -4.69 -11.28
CA CYS A 86 4.04 -4.22 -12.66
C CYS A 86 4.20 -2.69 -12.77
N GLY A 87 3.67 -1.92 -11.81
CA GLY A 87 3.80 -0.46 -11.78
C GLY A 87 5.23 0.01 -11.56
N LEU A 88 5.95 -0.61 -10.61
CA LEU A 88 7.36 -0.32 -10.35
C LEU A 88 8.24 -0.66 -11.56
N PHE A 89 7.99 -1.80 -12.21
CA PHE A 89 8.72 -2.20 -13.40
C PHE A 89 8.48 -1.21 -14.56
N ALA A 90 7.23 -0.83 -14.80
CA ALA A 90 6.89 0.15 -15.83
C ALA A 90 7.50 1.53 -15.60
N LEU A 91 7.57 1.97 -14.34
CA LEU A 91 8.24 3.21 -13.96
C LEU A 91 9.72 3.19 -14.34
N VAL A 92 10.41 2.09 -14.03
CA VAL A 92 11.84 1.94 -14.29
C VAL A 92 12.14 1.80 -15.77
N VAL A 93 11.33 1.03 -16.50
CA VAL A 93 11.43 0.97 -17.97
C VAL A 93 11.24 2.37 -18.58
N SER A 94 10.31 3.17 -18.05
CA SER A 94 10.11 4.55 -18.52
C SER A 94 11.29 5.47 -18.21
N ILE A 95 11.98 5.26 -17.09
CA ILE A 95 13.23 5.96 -16.75
C ILE A 95 14.35 5.53 -17.71
N GLU A 96 14.46 4.24 -18.06
CA GLU A 96 15.46 3.75 -19.01
C GLU A 96 15.34 4.42 -20.37
N PHE A 97 14.12 4.66 -20.85
CA PHE A 97 13.86 5.40 -22.09
C PHE A 97 14.23 6.89 -22.03
N GLY A 98 14.77 7.39 -20.91
CA GLY A 98 15.29 8.76 -20.78
C GLY A 98 14.20 9.82 -20.63
N LEU A 99 12.94 9.42 -20.40
CA LEU A 99 11.82 10.32 -20.20
C LEU A 99 11.98 11.06 -18.87
N MET A 100 11.67 12.36 -18.84
CA MET A 100 11.74 13.18 -17.62
C MET A 100 10.48 14.04 -17.46
N GLY A 101 10.18 14.42 -16.22
CA GLY A 101 9.05 15.28 -15.88
C GLY A 101 7.70 14.58 -15.99
N SER A 102 6.66 15.36 -16.31
CA SER A 102 5.27 14.86 -16.39
C SER A 102 5.07 13.79 -17.46
N THR A 103 5.86 13.80 -18.54
CA THR A 103 5.81 12.80 -19.61
C THR A 103 6.17 11.41 -19.09
N LEU A 104 7.15 11.29 -18.18
CA LEU A 104 7.51 10.02 -17.56
C LEU A 104 6.33 9.39 -16.81
N MET A 105 5.57 10.21 -16.06
CA MET A 105 4.44 9.73 -15.27
C MET A 105 3.35 9.14 -16.17
N ILE A 106 3.00 9.83 -17.26
CA ILE A 106 1.94 9.38 -18.17
C ILE A 106 2.37 8.11 -18.91
N VAL A 107 3.60 8.07 -19.43
CA VAL A 107 4.12 6.90 -20.14
C VAL A 107 4.24 5.70 -19.21
N ALA A 108 4.72 5.90 -17.98
CA ALA A 108 4.79 4.84 -16.97
C ALA A 108 3.41 4.28 -16.63
N ILE A 109 2.38 5.14 -16.49
CA ILE A 109 1.00 4.69 -16.23
C ILE A 109 0.45 3.88 -17.41
N LEU A 110 0.61 4.35 -18.65
CA LEU A 110 0.13 3.63 -19.83
C LEU A 110 0.81 2.27 -19.98
N PHE A 111 2.13 2.23 -19.78
CA PHE A 111 2.89 1.00 -19.86
C PHE A 111 2.55 0.04 -18.70
N ALA A 112 2.34 0.58 -17.48
CA ALA A 112 1.88 -0.18 -16.33
C ALA A 112 0.51 -0.81 -16.57
N ILE A 113 -0.44 -0.06 -17.15
CA ILE A 113 -1.78 -0.57 -17.49
C ILE A 113 -1.68 -1.71 -18.49
N PHE A 114 -0.90 -1.52 -19.58
CA PHE A 114 -0.71 -2.55 -20.59
C PHE A 114 -0.11 -3.84 -19.99
N LEU A 115 0.95 -3.72 -19.21
CA LEU A 115 1.59 -4.85 -18.54
C LEU A 115 0.67 -5.51 -17.51
N ALA A 116 -0.07 -4.71 -16.73
CA ALA A 116 -0.99 -5.20 -15.71
C ALA A 116 -2.18 -5.96 -16.31
N ILE A 117 -2.67 -5.58 -17.50
CA ILE A 117 -3.72 -6.33 -18.21
C ILE A 117 -3.20 -7.73 -18.58
N ILE A 118 -2.00 -7.81 -19.15
CA ILE A 118 -1.40 -9.09 -19.57
C ILE A 118 -1.16 -9.98 -18.36
N VAL A 119 -0.42 -9.49 -17.37
CA VAL A 119 -0.06 -10.27 -16.16
C VAL A 119 -1.31 -10.60 -15.36
N GLY A 120 -2.26 -9.67 -15.25
CA GLY A 120 -3.54 -9.86 -14.57
C GLY A 120 -4.39 -10.95 -15.21
N TYR A 121 -4.38 -11.08 -16.55
CA TYR A 121 -5.07 -12.15 -17.25
C TYR A 121 -4.48 -13.54 -16.91
N PHE A 122 -3.16 -13.68 -16.97
CA PHE A 122 -2.50 -14.95 -16.61
C PHE A 122 -2.71 -15.29 -15.13
N TYR A 123 -2.61 -14.29 -14.25
CA TYR A 123 -2.82 -14.47 -12.83
C TYR A 123 -4.26 -14.84 -12.48
N GLY A 124 -5.25 -14.23 -13.14
CA GLY A 124 -6.66 -14.61 -12.98
C GLY A 124 -6.93 -16.05 -13.45
N ARG A 125 -6.30 -16.49 -14.53
CA ARG A 125 -6.38 -17.88 -14.99
C ARG A 125 -5.73 -18.86 -13.99
N LEU A 126 -4.59 -18.49 -13.42
CA LEU A 126 -3.93 -19.27 -12.37
C LEU A 126 -4.84 -19.43 -11.15
N LEU A 127 -5.43 -18.33 -10.67
CA LEU A 127 -6.34 -18.35 -9.52
C LEU A 127 -7.58 -19.23 -9.77
N ASN A 128 -8.15 -19.15 -10.97
CA ASN A 128 -9.31 -19.98 -11.32
C ASN A 128 -8.96 -21.48 -11.38
N ALA A 129 -7.71 -21.84 -11.69
CA ALA A 129 -7.25 -23.22 -11.71
C ALA A 129 -7.05 -23.82 -10.29
N VAL A 130 -6.87 -22.98 -9.27
CA VAL A 130 -6.53 -23.39 -7.91
C VAL A 130 -7.63 -23.08 -6.88
N LYS A 131 -8.87 -23.08 -7.39
CA LYS A 131 -10.09 -22.76 -6.66
C LYS A 131 -10.19 -23.56 -5.36
N GLY A 132 -10.42 -22.86 -4.24
CA GLY A 132 -10.45 -23.45 -2.90
C GLY A 132 -9.13 -23.39 -2.11
N SER A 133 -8.00 -23.09 -2.77
CA SER A 133 -6.70 -22.81 -2.12
C SER A 133 -6.09 -21.47 -2.55
N GLU A 134 -6.94 -20.60 -3.11
CA GLU A 134 -6.59 -19.34 -3.76
C GLU A 134 -5.79 -18.41 -2.84
N MET A 135 -6.12 -18.38 -1.54
CA MET A 135 -5.44 -17.51 -0.57
C MET A 135 -3.97 -17.86 -0.40
N THR A 136 -3.71 -19.14 -0.18
CA THR A 136 -2.35 -19.63 0.04
C THR A 136 -1.50 -19.43 -1.21
N ILE A 137 -2.05 -19.74 -2.38
CA ILE A 137 -1.31 -19.65 -3.66
C ILE A 137 -1.11 -18.19 -4.06
N ALA A 138 -2.08 -17.31 -3.83
CA ALA A 138 -1.91 -15.88 -4.07
C ALA A 138 -0.79 -15.28 -3.21
N THR A 139 -0.72 -15.65 -1.92
CA THR A 139 0.35 -15.17 -1.03
C THR A 139 1.72 -15.70 -1.47
N TYR A 140 1.84 -16.99 -1.79
CA TYR A 140 3.09 -17.56 -2.29
C TYR A 140 3.52 -16.97 -3.64
N THR A 141 2.57 -16.77 -4.55
CA THR A 141 2.82 -16.15 -5.86
C THR A 141 3.25 -14.70 -5.69
N GLY A 142 2.63 -13.96 -4.76
CA GLY A 142 3.03 -12.60 -4.42
C GLY A 142 4.48 -12.51 -3.95
N PHE A 143 4.89 -13.35 -3.00
CA PHE A 143 6.30 -13.38 -2.57
C PHE A 143 7.25 -13.84 -3.68
N SER A 144 6.84 -14.83 -4.47
CA SER A 144 7.66 -15.37 -5.56
C SER A 144 7.89 -14.34 -6.67
N ILE A 145 6.87 -13.58 -7.07
CA ILE A 145 6.98 -12.54 -8.10
C ILE A 145 7.95 -11.43 -7.66
N VAL A 146 7.90 -11.03 -6.38
CA VAL A 146 8.84 -10.03 -5.84
C VAL A 146 10.28 -10.56 -5.90
N ALA A 147 10.51 -11.81 -5.47
CA ALA A 147 11.84 -12.43 -5.54
C ALA A 147 12.35 -12.58 -6.98
N LEU A 148 11.48 -13.03 -7.90
CA LEU A 148 11.79 -13.15 -9.33
C LEU A 148 12.14 -11.80 -9.95
N MET A 149 11.39 -10.74 -9.60
CA MET A 149 11.67 -9.40 -10.11
C MET A 149 13.01 -8.87 -9.61
N ASN A 150 13.36 -9.11 -8.34
CA ASN A 150 14.68 -8.73 -7.82
C ASN A 150 15.82 -9.43 -8.57
N LEU A 151 15.64 -10.70 -8.95
CA LEU A 151 16.60 -11.43 -9.78
C LEU A 151 16.66 -10.86 -11.21
N ALA A 152 15.49 -10.56 -11.80
CA ALA A 152 15.41 -9.93 -13.12
C ALA A 152 16.16 -8.59 -13.16
N TRP A 153 16.13 -7.82 -12.06
CA TRP A 153 16.84 -6.56 -11.93
C TRP A 153 18.36 -6.69 -12.01
N LEU A 154 18.92 -7.79 -11.50
CA LEU A 154 20.35 -8.10 -11.61
C LEU A 154 20.75 -8.56 -13.01
N MET A 155 19.82 -9.20 -13.73
CA MET A 155 20.10 -9.72 -15.07
C MET A 155 19.88 -8.68 -16.19
N ILE A 156 19.03 -7.68 -15.97
CA ILE A 156 18.75 -6.63 -16.98
C ILE A 156 19.90 -5.62 -16.97
N PRO A 157 20.66 -5.47 -18.08
CA PRO A 157 21.72 -4.47 -18.17
C PRO A 157 21.11 -3.09 -18.41
N PHE A 158 20.79 -2.37 -17.34
CA PHE A 158 20.36 -0.97 -17.43
C PHE A 158 21.49 -0.10 -17.97
N GLN A 159 21.24 0.59 -19.09
CA GLN A 159 22.22 1.44 -19.76
C GLN A 159 22.19 2.87 -19.19
N ASN A 160 21.06 3.29 -18.58
CA ASN A 160 20.88 4.67 -18.14
C ASN A 160 21.76 5.02 -16.89
N PRO A 161 22.61 6.05 -16.97
CA PRO A 161 23.46 6.49 -15.86
C PRO A 161 22.70 6.88 -14.58
N LYS A 162 21.41 7.26 -14.68
CA LYS A 162 20.57 7.56 -13.50
C LYS A 162 20.20 6.33 -12.66
N MET A 163 20.24 5.14 -13.25
CA MET A 163 19.94 3.87 -12.55
C MET A 163 21.19 3.10 -12.15
N ARG A 164 22.31 3.36 -12.86
CA ARG A 164 23.63 2.79 -12.57
C ARG A 164 24.11 3.03 -11.13
N TRP A 165 23.77 4.17 -10.53
CA TRP A 165 24.15 4.48 -9.15
C TRP A 165 23.59 3.49 -8.10
N PHE A 166 22.43 2.87 -8.36
CA PHE A 166 21.84 1.88 -7.46
C PHE A 166 22.46 0.47 -7.62
N MET A 167 23.11 0.19 -8.75
CA MET A 167 23.75 -1.10 -9.01
C MET A 167 25.17 -1.20 -8.41
N GLY A 168 25.74 -0.09 -7.94
CA GLY A 168 27.16 -0.01 -7.60
C GLY A 168 28.03 -0.06 -8.86
N ASP A 169 29.10 0.73 -8.88
CA ASP A 169 30.16 0.47 -9.86
C ASP A 169 30.79 -0.87 -9.47
N GLY A 170 30.63 -1.88 -10.32
CA GLY A 170 31.28 -3.18 -10.16
C GLY A 170 32.80 -3.07 -10.11
#